data_AF-A0A0C5AXC7-F1
#
_entry.id   AF-A0A0C5AXC7-F1
#
_cell.length_a   1.000
_cell.length_b   1.000
_cell.length_c   1.000
_cell.angle_alpha   90.00
_cell.angle_beta   90.00
_cell.angle_gamma   90.00
#
_symmetry.space_group_name_H-M   'P 1'
#
loop_
_entity.id
_entity.type
_entity.pdbx_description
1 polymer ?
#
loop_
_entity_poly.entity_id
_entity_poly.type
_entity_poly.pdbx_seq_one_letter_code
_entity_poly.pdbx_strand_id
1 'polypeptide(L)' 'MKKRIYTADLAALLNVSLRTLSRLSSRGIVPTPAGRSLRGGHYWLAGNPEIKRFVADQRRPGRASDGVR' A
#
# COMPACT_ATOMS: atom_id res chain seq x y z
N MET A 1 9.26 18.82 4.30
CA MET A 1 7.94 18.17 4.53
C MET A 1 8.02 16.70 4.12
N LYS A 2 7.71 15.73 5.01
CA LYS A 2 7.69 14.30 4.62
C LYS A 2 6.45 14.03 3.77
N LYS A 3 6.61 13.57 2.52
CA LYS A 3 5.51 13.25 1.60
C LYS A 3 4.67 12.10 2.17
N ARG A 4 3.34 12.29 2.21
CA ARG A 4 2.36 11.30 2.69
C ARG A 4 1.65 10.67 1.49
N ILE A 5 1.32 9.39 1.61
CA ILE A 5 0.48 8.64 0.67
C ILE A 5 -0.78 8.28 1.45
N TYR A 6 -1.93 8.82 1.05
CA TYR A 6 -3.20 8.47 1.71
C TYR A 6 -3.78 7.18 1.13
N THR A 7 -4.79 6.64 1.79
CA THR A 7 -5.47 5.40 1.38
C THR A 7 -5.95 5.47 -0.07
N ALA A 8 -6.49 6.61 -0.51
CA ALA A 8 -6.92 6.81 -1.90
C ALA A 8 -5.75 6.80 -2.90
N ASP A 9 -4.67 7.52 -2.59
CA ASP A 9 -3.47 7.54 -3.43
C ASP A 9 -2.83 6.16 -3.52
N LEU A 10 -2.78 5.42 -2.41
CA LEU A 10 -2.24 4.07 -2.39
C LEU A 10 -3.07 3.12 -3.25
N ALA A 11 -4.40 3.21 -3.17
CA ALA A 11 -5.29 2.41 -4.02
C ALA A 11 -5.08 2.72 -5.51
N ALA A 12 -4.94 4.00 -5.87
CA ALA A 12 -4.65 4.43 -7.23
C ALA A 12 -3.27 3.93 -7.72
N LEU A 13 -2.23 4.02 -6.88
CA LEU A 13 -0.88 3.53 -7.20
C LEU A 13 -0.83 2.02 -7.49
N LEU A 14 -1.69 1.27 -6.81
CA LEU A 14 -1.80 -0.18 -6.93
C LEU A 14 -2.83 -0.61 -7.98
N ASN A 15 -3.54 0.33 -8.60
CA ASN A 15 -4.65 0.07 -9.52
C ASN A 15 -5.72 -0.88 -8.95
N VAL A 16 -6.11 -0.67 -7.68
CA VAL A 16 -7.13 -1.47 -6.99
C VAL A 16 -8.22 -0.58 -6.39
N SER A 17 -9.39 -1.16 -6.12
CA SER A 17 -10.44 -0.45 -5.39
C SER A 17 -10.07 -0.21 -3.92
N LEU A 18 -10.62 0.85 -3.31
CA LEU A 18 -10.50 1.11 -1.87
C LEU A 18 -10.95 -0.09 -1.02
N ARG A 19 -12.00 -0.81 -1.45
CA ARG A 19 -12.50 -2.01 -0.78
C ARG A 19 -11.47 -3.15 -0.84
N THR A 20 -10.82 -3.35 -1.99
CA THR A 20 -9.75 -4.33 -2.14
C THR A 20 -8.56 -3.97 -1.25
N LEU A 21 -8.14 -2.70 -1.25
CA LEU A 21 -7.05 -2.24 -0.39
C LEU A 21 -7.37 -2.46 1.09
N SER A 22 -8.60 -2.16 1.51
CA SER A 22 -9.06 -2.41 2.89
C SER A 22 -8.94 -3.89 3.26
N ARG A 23 -9.38 -4.80 2.38
CA ARG A 23 -9.23 -6.26 2.60
C ARG A 23 -7.77 -6.70 2.70
N LEU A 24 -6.89 -6.18 1.85
CA LEU A 24 -5.45 -6.48 1.91
C LEU A 24 -4.83 -5.97 3.22
N SER A 25 -5.26 -4.79 3.67
CA SER A 25 -4.83 -4.22 4.95
C SER A 25 -5.32 -5.06 6.13
N SER A 26 -6.58 -5.50 6.14
CA SER A 26 -7.13 -6.38 7.18
C SER A 26 -6.43 -7.75 7.25
N ARG A 27 -5.87 -8.21 6.13
CA ARG A 27 -5.07 -9.45 6.04
C ARG A 27 -3.60 -9.26 6.42
N GLY A 28 -3.17 -8.04 6.78
CA GLY A 28 -1.77 -7.74 7.08
C GLY A 28 -0.83 -7.77 5.87
N ILE A 29 -1.38 -7.73 4.65
CA ILE A 29 -0.58 -7.73 3.41
C ILE A 29 -0.02 -6.33 3.13
N VAL A 30 -0.80 -5.29 3.45
CA VAL A 30 -0.36 -3.89 3.31
C VAL A 30 0.47 -3.54 4.55
N PRO A 31 1.63 -2.85 4.39
CA PRO A 31 2.42 -2.37 5.51
C PRO A 31 1.59 -1.54 6.50
N THR A 32 1.96 -1.57 7.78
CA THR A 32 1.27 -0.79 8.82
C THR A 32 1.29 0.70 8.47
N PRO A 33 0.13 1.40 8.54
CA PRO A 33 0.09 2.83 8.28
C PRO A 33 0.88 3.62 9.33
N ALA A 34 1.50 4.71 8.91
CA ALA A 34 2.22 5.62 9.81
C ALA A 34 1.27 6.41 10.72
N GLY A 35 0.00 6.50 10.35
CA GLY A 35 -1.04 7.09 11.18
C GLY A 35 -2.36 7.25 10.43
N ARG A 36 -3.31 7.94 11.07
CA ARG A 36 -4.62 8.27 10.52
C ARG A 36 -4.81 9.78 10.48
N SER A 37 -5.37 10.28 9.39
CA SER A 37 -5.84 11.66 9.24
C SER A 37 -7.36 11.70 9.28
N LEU A 38 -7.93 12.75 9.86
CA LEU A 38 -9.38 12.95 9.97
C LEU A 38 -10.10 12.97 8.62
N ARG A 39 -9.46 13.52 7.58
CA ARG A 39 -10.05 13.65 6.23
C ARG A 39 -9.53 12.63 5.22
N GLY A 40 -8.31 12.13 5.41
CA GLY A 40 -7.61 11.28 4.43
C GLY A 40 -7.55 9.79 4.77
N GLY A 41 -8.11 9.39 5.92
CA GLY A 41 -7.99 8.02 6.42
C GLY A 41 -6.55 7.66 6.81
N HIS A 42 -6.19 6.39 6.67
CA HIS A 42 -4.82 5.94 6.93
C HIS A 42 -3.85 6.52 5.91
N TYR A 43 -2.63 6.82 6.37
CA TYR A 43 -1.56 7.31 5.51
C TYR A 43 -0.23 6.62 5.82
N TRP A 44 0.60 6.55 4.78
CA TRP A 44 1.97 6.06 4.83
C TRP A 44 2.92 7.21 4.52
N LEU A 45 4.14 7.11 5.06
CA LEU A 45 5.21 8.03 4.67
C LEU A 45 5.84 7.49 3.40
N ALA A 46 5.87 8.30 2.33
CA ALA A 46 6.49 7.90 1.07
C ALA A 46 7.99 7.59 1.21
N GLY A 47 8.62 8.05 2.30
CA GLY A 47 10.00 7.72 2.66
C GLY A 47 10.19 6.37 3.37
N ASN A 48 9.12 5.70 3.83
CA ASN A 48 9.24 4.39 4.48
C ASN A 48 9.67 3.35 3.42
N PRO A 49 10.78 2.61 3.64
CA PRO A 49 11.24 1.57 2.70
C PRO A 49 10.23 0.43 2.50
N GLU A 50 9.45 0.08 3.51
CA GLU A 50 8.47 -1.01 3.43
C GLU A 50 7.35 -0.69 2.44
N ILE A 51 6.77 0.51 2.50
CA ILE A 51 5.72 0.91 1.55
C ILE A 51 6.28 1.08 0.14
N LYS A 52 7.52 1.57 0.00
CA LYS A 52 8.18 1.66 -1.31
C LYS A 52 8.35 0.29 -1.94
N ARG A 53 8.86 -0.69 -1.18
CA ARG A 53 9.06 -2.06 -1.64
C ARG A 53 7.72 -2.71 -1.98
N PHE A 54 6.71 -2.56 -1.11
CA PHE A 54 5.36 -3.07 -1.36
C PHE A 54 4.77 -2.54 -2.67
N VAL A 55 4.81 -1.22 -2.90
CA VAL A 55 4.30 -0.64 -4.15
C VAL A 55 5.11 -1.11 -5.36
N ALA A 56 6.43 -1.25 -5.23
CA ALA A 56 7.28 -1.76 -6.31
C ALA A 56 6.99 -3.24 -6.64
N ASP A 57 6.77 -4.07 -5.62
CA ASP A 57 6.46 -5.49 -5.77
C ASP A 57 5.10 -5.69 -6.45
N GLN A 58 4.09 -4.89 -6.09
CA GLN A 58 2.77 -4.92 -6.71
C GLN A 58 2.75 -4.37 -8.14
N ARG A 59 3.64 -3.42 -8.47
CA ARG A 59 3.77 -2.85 -9.82
C ARG A 59 4.55 -3.73 -10.79
N ARG A 60 5.21 -4.79 -10.35
CA ARG A 60 5.92 -5.72 -11.23
C ARG A 60 4.95 -6.81 -11.72
N PRO A 61 4.50 -6.79 -12.99
CA PRO A 61 3.77 -7.90 -13.56
C PRO A 61 4.74 -9.08 -13.71
N GLY A 62 4.66 -10.08 -12.82
CA GLY A 62 5.42 -11.33 -12.97
C GLY A 62 6.03 -11.96 -11.73
N ARG A 63 5.90 -11.40 -10.51
CA ARG A 63 6.45 -12.04 -9.29
C ARG A 63 5.44 -12.67 -8.33
N ALA A 64 4.17 -12.79 -8.74
CA ALA A 64 3.17 -13.55 -7.99
C ALA A 64 3.18 -15.06 -8.30
N SER A 65 4.09 -15.55 -9.17
CA SER A 65 4.06 -16.92 -9.69
C SER A 65 5.38 -17.70 -9.57
N ASP A 66 6.30 -17.35 -8.66
CA ASP A 66 7.61 -18.06 -8.55
C ASP A 66 7.99 -18.41 -7.10
N GLY A 67 7.01 -18.78 -6.26
CA GLY A 67 7.25 -19.09 -4.84
C GLY A 67 6.45 -20.26 -4.30
N VAL A 68 5.85 -21.08 -5.17
CA VAL A 68 5.32 -22.39 -4.78
C VAL A 68 6.28 -23.42 -5.33
N ARG A 69 7.22 -23.86 -4.49
CA ARG A 69 7.88 -25.15 -4.64
C ARG A 69 7.76 -25.90 -3.32
#